data_AF-A0A940B3K1-F1
#
_entry.id   AF-A0A940B3K1-F1
#
_cell.length_a   1.000
_cell.length_b   1.000
_cell.length_c   1.000
_cell.angle_alpha   90.00
_cell.angle_beta   90.00
_cell.angle_gamma   90.00
#
_symmetry.space_group_name_H-M   'P 1'
#
loop_
_entity.id
_entity.type
_entity.pdbx_description
1 polymer ?
#
loop_
_entity_poly.entity_id
_entity_poly.type
_entity_poly.pdbx_seq_one_letter_code
_entity_poly.pdbx_strand_id
1 'polypeptide(L)'
;MKGKFVFAALFLAGAAIAFCETAQEPVVIGTDVEALEENGKTPVHQAEAPSVDKEDLSKKEAGSAEVIDIDLYEDGEEPEKSGALNQKDRPYKGWKIQETPENERTNVVKIATFDSRIASIHIDENLDVEKILKSVGRALDAAWQLPGMKAEKAAVYVDDSAHFRFVIFPTSFVYKDINLCEYLPSGIAFSYDSSLTYDVVLKVGDVMPRVTGIFVSEKNLAELLYNAAVAPDIYMYDDNLTARVERLEKALLSLASKSMYSKPYEIDPGLIQIVKKLYSENNNITKKEVIAWLKQQKIKYSQSDIDTIFVVLLGIYE
;
A
#
# COMPACT_ATOMS: atom_id res chain seq x y z
N MET A 1 64.24 0.07 58.05
CA MET A 1 64.61 -0.50 56.73
C MET A 1 63.62 -0.01 55.70
N LYS A 2 64.12 0.36 54.52
CA LYS A 2 63.42 1.08 53.44
C LYS A 2 62.61 0.13 52.54
N GLY A 3 61.55 0.68 51.92
CA GLY A 3 61.07 0.30 50.59
C GLY A 3 59.70 -0.39 50.58
N LYS A 4 58.79 -0.15 49.64
CA LYS A 4 58.73 0.70 48.43
C LYS A 4 57.24 0.92 48.10
N PHE A 5 56.93 2.13 47.64
CA PHE A 5 55.73 2.45 46.87
C PHE A 5 55.83 1.85 45.46
N VAL A 6 54.75 1.27 44.93
CA VAL A 6 54.35 1.36 43.51
C VAL A 6 52.82 1.31 43.42
N PHE A 7 52.27 2.31 42.74
CA PHE A 7 50.88 2.48 42.31
C PHE A 7 50.54 1.56 41.13
N ALA A 8 49.34 0.98 41.11
CA ALA A 8 48.63 0.67 39.86
C ALA A 8 47.13 0.64 40.12
N ALA A 9 46.42 1.61 39.53
CA ALA A 9 44.98 1.70 39.49
C ALA A 9 44.44 0.82 38.35
N LEU A 10 43.33 0.12 38.58
CA LEU A 10 42.45 -0.34 37.51
C LEU A 10 41.01 -0.33 38.02
N PHE A 11 40.23 0.64 37.55
CA PHE A 11 38.78 0.70 37.67
C PHE A 11 38.17 -0.21 36.60
N LEU A 12 37.35 -1.18 37.00
CA LEU A 12 36.39 -1.86 36.11
C LEU A 12 35.03 -1.78 36.78
N ALA A 13 34.22 -0.83 36.31
CA ALA A 13 32.80 -0.76 36.58
C ALA A 13 32.09 -1.78 35.69
N GLY A 14 31.52 -2.82 36.29
CA GLY A 14 30.63 -3.77 35.63
C GLY A 14 29.24 -3.15 35.50
N ALA A 15 28.84 -2.86 34.27
CA ALA A 15 27.43 -2.62 33.93
C ALA A 15 26.78 -3.98 33.65
N ALA A 16 25.90 -4.41 34.57
CA ALA A 16 25.00 -5.52 34.34
C ALA A 16 23.86 -5.03 33.42
N ILE A 17 23.86 -5.51 32.17
CA ILE A 17 22.71 -5.37 31.28
C ILE A 17 21.78 -6.55 31.58
N ALA A 18 20.59 -6.23 32.09
CA ALA A 18 19.51 -7.17 32.33
C ALA A 18 19.02 -7.72 30.97
N PHE A 19 19.13 -9.04 30.82
CA PHE A 19 18.50 -9.79 29.75
C PHE A 19 16.97 -9.78 29.98
N CYS A 20 16.21 -9.24 29.04
CA CYS A 20 14.76 -9.39 28.99
C CYS A 20 14.46 -10.66 28.19
N GLU A 21 14.27 -11.77 28.90
CA GLU A 21 13.89 -13.06 28.34
C GLU A 21 12.36 -13.16 28.40
N THR A 22 11.68 -12.78 27.32
CA THR A 22 10.25 -13.10 27.14
C THR A 22 10.14 -14.22 26.11
N ALA A 23 10.05 -15.46 26.63
CA ALA A 23 9.56 -16.59 25.87
C ALA A 23 8.07 -16.33 25.55
N GLN A 24 7.75 -16.08 24.28
CA GLN A 24 6.39 -16.17 23.78
C GLN A 24 6.16 -17.59 23.25
N GLU A 25 5.29 -18.33 23.93
CA GLU A 25 4.71 -19.56 23.40
C GLU A 25 3.89 -19.26 22.14
N PRO A 26 3.83 -20.18 21.16
CA PRO A 26 3.03 -19.98 19.96
C PRO A 26 1.54 -19.92 20.34
N VAL A 27 0.91 -18.78 20.03
CA VAL A 27 -0.55 -18.63 20.05
C VAL A 27 -1.13 -19.57 18.98
N VAL A 28 -1.74 -20.65 19.44
CA VAL A 28 -2.60 -21.50 18.60
C VAL A 28 -3.86 -20.69 18.33
N ILE A 29 -4.00 -20.22 17.08
CA ILE A 29 -5.23 -19.60 16.61
C ILE A 29 -6.27 -20.71 16.47
N GLY A 30 -7.20 -20.75 17.42
CA GLY A 30 -8.38 -21.61 17.38
C GLY A 30 -9.32 -21.17 16.26
N THR A 31 -9.46 -22.02 15.25
CA THR A 31 -10.63 -22.03 14.37
C THR A 31 -11.66 -22.96 14.98
N ASP A 32 -12.63 -22.42 15.69
CA ASP A 32 -13.92 -23.09 15.88
C ASP A 32 -14.84 -22.70 14.71
N VAL A 33 -15.00 -23.62 13.78
CA VAL A 33 -16.20 -23.70 12.93
C VAL A 33 -16.65 -25.16 12.96
N GLU A 34 -17.57 -25.46 13.87
CA GLU A 34 -18.39 -26.66 13.79
C GLU A 34 -19.25 -26.57 12.52
N ALA A 35 -18.83 -27.29 11.48
CA ALA A 35 -19.67 -27.72 10.38
C ALA A 35 -19.14 -29.07 9.86
N LEU A 36 -19.32 -30.11 10.67
CA LEU A 36 -19.15 -31.51 10.24
C LEU A 36 -20.54 -32.08 9.94
N GLU A 37 -20.82 -32.36 8.67
CA GLU A 37 -21.82 -33.35 8.30
C GLU A 37 -21.17 -34.74 8.20
N GLU A 38 -21.98 -35.78 8.44
CA GLU A 38 -21.67 -37.17 8.82
C GLU A 38 -20.77 -37.98 7.85
N ASN A 39 -20.25 -37.37 6.78
CA ASN A 39 -19.62 -38.08 5.65
C ASN A 39 -18.19 -37.63 5.33
N GLY A 40 -17.60 -36.71 6.11
CA GLY A 40 -16.15 -36.43 6.08
C GLY A 40 -15.57 -35.91 4.75
N LYS A 41 -16.31 -35.12 3.96
CA LYS A 41 -15.78 -34.44 2.77
C LYS A 41 -16.26 -33.00 2.64
N THR A 42 -15.32 -32.07 2.47
CA THR A 42 -15.57 -30.66 2.15
C THR A 42 -15.94 -30.52 0.66
N PRO A 43 -16.99 -29.77 0.28
CA PRO A 43 -17.35 -29.57 -1.11
C PRO A 43 -16.38 -28.59 -1.79
N VAL A 44 -15.79 -29.02 -2.91
CA VAL A 44 -15.00 -28.18 -3.81
C VAL A 44 -15.96 -27.61 -4.86
N HIS A 45 -16.22 -26.30 -4.83
CA HIS A 45 -16.86 -25.61 -5.95
C HIS A 45 -15.82 -25.35 -7.04
N GLN A 46 -15.86 -26.12 -8.12
CA GLN A 46 -15.14 -25.81 -9.36
C GLN A 46 -15.92 -24.73 -10.13
N ALA A 47 -15.28 -23.59 -10.37
CA ALA A 47 -15.74 -22.60 -11.35
C ALA A 47 -15.13 -22.96 -12.71
N GLU A 48 -15.98 -23.26 -13.71
CA GLU A 48 -15.57 -23.42 -15.09
C GLU A 48 -15.15 -22.05 -15.68
N ALA A 49 -13.96 -22.00 -16.28
CA ALA A 49 -13.50 -20.83 -17.02
C ALA A 49 -14.19 -20.79 -18.41
N PRO A 50 -14.64 -19.61 -18.88
CA PRO A 50 -15.21 -19.50 -20.22
C PRO A 50 -14.13 -19.67 -21.29
N SER A 51 -14.38 -20.55 -22.24
CA SER A 51 -13.58 -20.76 -23.45
C SER A 51 -13.75 -19.57 -24.40
N VAL A 52 -12.65 -18.92 -24.78
CA VAL A 52 -12.62 -17.89 -25.83
C VAL A 52 -11.98 -18.48 -27.08
N ASP A 53 -12.75 -18.50 -28.17
CA ASP A 53 -12.31 -18.93 -29.50
C ASP A 53 -11.25 -17.97 -30.07
N LYS A 54 -10.17 -18.55 -30.58
CA LYS A 54 -9.04 -17.84 -31.21
C LYS A 54 -9.20 -17.80 -32.73
N GLU A 55 -10.12 -17.00 -33.23
CA GLU A 55 -10.14 -16.59 -34.64
C GLU A 55 -10.70 -15.17 -34.74
N ASP A 56 -9.81 -14.17 -34.82
CA ASP A 56 -9.98 -12.88 -35.51
C ASP A 56 -9.13 -11.78 -34.88
N LEU A 57 -7.81 -11.82 -35.05
CA LEU A 57 -6.99 -10.59 -35.03
C LEU A 57 -5.80 -10.77 -35.98
N SER A 58 -6.08 -10.70 -37.27
CA SER A 58 -5.07 -10.34 -38.28
C SER A 58 -5.50 -9.05 -38.97
N LYS A 59 -4.53 -8.14 -39.15
CA LYS A 59 -4.57 -6.88 -39.93
C LYS A 59 -4.97 -5.60 -39.18
N LYS A 60 -3.95 -4.78 -38.87
CA LYS A 60 -3.77 -3.37 -39.26
C LYS A 60 -2.56 -2.82 -38.49
N GLU A 61 -1.40 -2.78 -39.14
CA GLU A 61 -0.85 -1.66 -39.92
C GLU A 61 -0.27 -0.52 -39.07
N ALA A 62 1.00 -0.25 -39.39
CA ALA A 62 1.87 0.75 -38.81
C ALA A 62 1.42 2.17 -39.20
N GLY A 63 1.46 3.07 -38.22
CA GLY A 63 1.34 4.51 -38.41
C GLY A 63 2.31 5.21 -37.46
N SER A 64 3.38 5.74 -38.03
CA SER A 64 4.33 6.65 -37.40
C SER A 64 3.63 7.94 -36.98
N ALA A 65 3.76 8.33 -35.70
CA ALA A 65 3.32 9.64 -35.20
C ALA A 65 4.53 10.53 -34.97
N GLU A 66 4.49 11.71 -35.59
CA GLU A 66 5.42 12.82 -35.43
C GLU A 66 5.48 13.31 -33.98
N VAL A 67 6.71 13.64 -33.56
CA VAL A 67 6.99 14.37 -32.32
C VAL A 67 6.64 15.84 -32.57
N ILE A 68 5.68 16.36 -31.80
CA ILE A 68 5.38 17.79 -31.72
C ILE A 68 5.93 18.27 -30.39
N ASP A 69 7.01 19.06 -30.44
CA ASP A 69 7.51 19.83 -29.32
C ASP A 69 6.53 20.98 -29.03
N ILE A 70 6.04 21.05 -27.79
CA ILE A 70 5.26 22.17 -27.29
C ILE A 70 5.93 22.65 -26.00
N ASP A 71 6.69 23.75 -26.12
CA ASP A 71 7.17 24.55 -25.00
C ASP A 71 6.07 25.51 -24.56
N LEU A 72 5.48 25.28 -23.38
CA LEU A 72 4.74 26.28 -22.61
C LEU A 72 4.83 25.93 -21.11
N TYR A 73 5.49 26.78 -20.32
CA TYR A 73 4.90 27.55 -19.20
C TYR A 73 6.01 28.27 -18.42
N GLU A 74 5.92 29.61 -18.40
CA GLU A 74 6.54 30.48 -17.39
C GLU A 74 5.59 30.66 -16.19
N ASP A 75 6.22 30.74 -15.02
CA ASP A 75 5.82 31.35 -13.75
C ASP A 75 4.54 30.91 -13.02
N GLY A 76 4.76 30.14 -11.93
CA GLY A 76 3.86 30.09 -10.77
C GLY A 76 3.85 28.75 -10.05
N GLU A 77 4.79 28.56 -9.10
CA GLU A 77 4.87 27.52 -8.06
C GLU A 77 4.57 26.07 -8.48
N GLU A 78 5.63 25.26 -8.59
CA GLU A 78 5.53 23.82 -8.81
C GLU A 78 4.74 23.13 -7.68
N PRO A 79 3.67 22.35 -8.00
CA PRO A 79 3.28 21.28 -7.10
C PRO A 79 4.44 20.28 -7.05
N GLU A 80 4.92 19.93 -5.86
CA GLU A 80 5.88 18.83 -5.67
C GLU A 80 5.35 17.62 -6.44
N LYS A 81 5.99 17.34 -7.58
CA LYS A 81 5.65 16.18 -8.40
C LYS A 81 5.77 14.97 -7.48
N SER A 82 4.63 14.32 -7.20
CA SER A 82 4.58 13.02 -6.54
C SER A 82 5.20 11.99 -7.48
N GLY A 83 6.51 12.04 -7.64
CA GLY A 83 7.28 11.05 -8.34
C GLY A 83 7.21 9.79 -7.49
N ALA A 84 6.38 8.84 -7.90
CA ALA A 84 6.63 7.45 -7.55
C ALA A 84 8.10 7.20 -7.90
N LEU A 85 8.92 6.99 -6.86
CA LEU A 85 10.37 6.94 -6.96
C LEU A 85 10.73 5.92 -8.06
N ASN A 86 11.29 6.39 -9.18
CA ASN A 86 11.73 5.52 -10.25
C ASN A 86 12.97 4.76 -9.72
N GLN A 87 12.75 3.56 -9.17
CA GLN A 87 13.72 2.80 -8.37
C GLN A 87 14.98 2.38 -9.14
N LYS A 88 15.06 2.67 -10.44
CA LYS A 88 16.21 2.34 -11.29
C LYS A 88 17.49 3.08 -10.88
N ASP A 89 17.40 4.23 -10.21
CA ASP A 89 18.53 5.14 -10.01
C ASP A 89 19.20 5.07 -8.63
N ARG A 90 18.68 4.30 -7.66
CA ARG A 90 19.38 4.11 -6.37
C ARG A 90 20.50 3.06 -6.52
N PRO A 91 21.76 3.38 -6.11
CA PRO A 91 22.87 2.45 -6.21
C PRO A 91 22.68 1.27 -5.25
N TYR A 92 22.71 0.05 -5.80
CA TYR A 92 22.71 -1.18 -5.02
C TYR A 92 23.98 -1.27 -4.18
N LYS A 93 23.86 -1.36 -2.86
CA LYS A 93 25.03 -1.31 -1.95
C LYS A 93 25.73 -2.66 -1.71
N GLY A 94 25.48 -3.67 -2.55
CA GLY A 94 26.31 -4.88 -2.59
C GLY A 94 26.04 -5.86 -1.45
N TRP A 95 24.82 -6.40 -1.37
CA TRP A 95 24.50 -7.46 -0.42
C TRP A 95 25.36 -8.71 -0.67
N LYS A 96 26.00 -9.22 0.39
CA LYS A 96 26.79 -10.46 0.34
C LYS A 96 25.93 -11.65 0.75
N ILE A 97 26.03 -12.73 0.00
CA ILE A 97 25.37 -14.01 0.29
C ILE A 97 26.28 -14.80 1.23
N GLN A 98 25.75 -15.22 2.37
CA GLN A 98 26.28 -16.37 3.09
C GLN A 98 25.33 -17.54 2.82
N GLU A 99 25.88 -18.61 2.25
CA GLU A 99 25.15 -19.87 2.06
C GLU A 99 25.01 -20.56 3.41
N THR A 100 23.78 -20.78 3.85
CA THR A 100 23.50 -21.68 4.97
C THR A 100 23.62 -23.13 4.48
N PRO A 101 24.13 -24.07 5.32
CA PRO A 101 24.27 -25.45 4.91
C PRO A 101 22.92 -26.03 4.49
N GLU A 102 22.93 -26.73 3.35
CA GLU A 102 21.80 -27.46 2.77
C GLU A 102 21.07 -28.26 3.85
N ASN A 103 19.83 -27.90 4.12
CA ASN A 103 18.89 -28.80 4.77
C ASN A 103 17.98 -29.34 3.68
N GLU A 104 17.90 -30.68 3.58
CA GLU A 104 17.39 -31.48 2.45
C GLU A 104 15.93 -31.23 2.02
N ARG A 105 15.24 -30.23 2.57
CA ARG A 105 13.85 -29.94 2.23
C ARG A 105 13.61 -28.43 2.12
N THR A 106 13.69 -27.98 0.88
CA THR A 106 13.04 -26.79 0.30
C THR A 106 13.55 -25.42 0.76
N ASN A 107 14.00 -24.65 -0.25
CA ASN A 107 14.36 -23.22 -0.26
C ASN A 107 15.80 -22.92 0.14
N VAL A 108 16.55 -22.34 -0.81
CA VAL A 108 17.87 -21.77 -0.53
C VAL A 108 17.67 -20.57 0.37
N VAL A 109 17.96 -20.71 1.66
CA VAL A 109 18.02 -19.57 2.58
C VAL A 109 19.32 -18.84 2.31
N LYS A 110 19.24 -17.66 1.70
CA LYS A 110 20.41 -16.78 1.55
C LYS A 110 20.36 -15.73 2.63
N ILE A 111 21.40 -15.70 3.47
CA ILE A 111 21.58 -14.60 4.40
C ILE A 111 22.23 -13.47 3.64
N ALA A 112 21.50 -12.39 3.46
CA ALA A 112 22.03 -11.16 2.93
C ALA A 112 22.42 -10.26 4.12
N THR A 113 23.68 -9.82 4.17
CA THR A 113 24.14 -8.88 5.21
C THR A 113 24.53 -7.52 4.64
N PHE A 114 24.03 -6.45 5.25
CA PHE A 114 24.45 -5.07 4.98
C PHE A 114 24.42 -4.24 6.28
N ASP A 115 25.56 -3.67 6.68
CA ASP A 115 25.68 -2.82 7.87
C ASP A 115 25.05 -3.44 9.16
N SER A 116 25.44 -4.68 9.46
CA SER A 116 24.91 -5.52 10.57
C SER A 116 23.45 -5.98 10.45
N ARG A 117 22.73 -5.58 9.39
CA ARG A 117 21.38 -6.06 9.10
C ARG A 117 21.41 -7.40 8.39
N ILE A 118 20.43 -8.23 8.69
CA ILE A 118 20.32 -9.62 8.23
C ILE A 118 18.96 -9.79 7.57
N ALA A 119 18.93 -10.15 6.29
CA ALA A 119 17.72 -10.61 5.62
C ALA A 119 17.80 -12.13 5.41
N SER A 120 16.80 -12.86 5.88
CA SER A 120 16.61 -14.27 5.54
C SER A 120 15.77 -14.36 4.29
N ILE A 121 16.36 -14.77 3.16
CA ILE A 121 15.70 -14.78 1.86
C ILE A 121 15.39 -16.21 1.45
N HIS A 122 14.11 -16.52 1.26
CA HIS A 122 13.62 -17.80 0.79
C HIS A 122 13.36 -17.70 -0.73
N ILE A 123 14.10 -18.49 -1.53
CA ILE A 123 14.03 -18.50 -2.99
C ILE A 123 13.84 -19.95 -3.49
N ASP A 124 12.97 -20.13 -4.49
CA ASP A 124 12.85 -21.37 -5.27
C ASP A 124 14.13 -21.61 -6.12
N GLU A 125 14.55 -22.87 -6.24
CA GLU A 125 15.81 -23.29 -6.88
C GLU A 125 15.94 -22.89 -8.36
N ASN A 126 14.83 -22.59 -9.03
CA ASN A 126 14.80 -22.33 -10.48
C ASN A 126 14.98 -20.85 -10.87
N LEU A 127 15.24 -19.96 -9.92
CA LEU A 127 15.24 -18.52 -10.17
C LEU A 127 16.65 -17.91 -10.26
N ASP A 128 16.80 -16.87 -11.10
CA ASP A 128 18.03 -16.08 -11.22
C ASP A 128 18.28 -15.28 -9.93
N VAL A 129 19.13 -15.86 -9.08
CA VAL A 129 19.40 -15.34 -7.74
C VAL A 129 20.06 -13.96 -7.76
N GLU A 130 20.95 -13.68 -8.71
CA GLU A 130 21.66 -12.40 -8.75
C GLU A 130 20.68 -11.25 -9.05
N LYS A 131 19.79 -11.47 -10.03
CA LYS A 131 18.74 -10.51 -10.37
C LYS A 131 17.78 -10.28 -9.19
N ILE A 132 17.35 -11.35 -8.51
CA ILE A 132 16.47 -11.26 -7.33
C ILE A 132 17.12 -10.47 -6.22
N LEU A 133 18.37 -10.78 -5.86
CA LEU A 133 19.07 -10.11 -4.77
C LEU A 133 19.25 -8.61 -5.03
N LYS A 134 19.44 -8.21 -6.29
CA LYS A 134 19.50 -6.81 -6.67
C LYS A 134 18.17 -6.09 -6.42
N SER A 135 17.05 -6.69 -6.80
CA SER A 135 15.71 -6.11 -6.61
C SER A 135 15.32 -6.08 -5.13
N VAL A 136 15.48 -7.21 -4.44
CA VAL A 136 15.23 -7.34 -2.99
C VAL A 136 16.08 -6.35 -2.21
N GLY A 137 17.38 -6.28 -2.51
CA GLY A 137 18.30 -5.37 -1.84
C GLY A 137 17.94 -3.90 -2.00
N ARG A 138 17.45 -3.48 -3.18
CA ARG A 138 16.97 -2.11 -3.42
C ARG A 138 15.70 -1.79 -2.62
N ALA A 139 14.72 -2.70 -2.64
CA ALA A 139 13.47 -2.53 -1.91
C ALA A 139 13.71 -2.46 -0.39
N LEU A 140 14.55 -3.35 0.10
CA LEU A 140 15.02 -3.37 1.48
C LEU A 140 15.79 -2.10 1.87
N ASP A 141 16.74 -1.65 1.04
CA ASP A 141 17.53 -0.42 1.29
C ASP A 141 16.62 0.81 1.43
N ALA A 142 15.52 0.87 0.68
CA ALA A 142 14.52 1.93 0.81
C ALA A 142 13.70 1.78 2.09
N ALA A 143 13.16 0.60 2.36
CA ALA A 143 12.32 0.34 3.54
C ALA A 143 13.07 0.52 4.87
N TRP A 144 14.38 0.22 4.90
CA TRP A 144 15.21 0.43 6.09
C TRP A 144 15.57 1.90 6.38
N GLN A 145 15.28 2.83 5.47
CA GLN A 145 15.54 4.26 5.66
C GLN A 145 14.39 5.00 6.34
N LEU A 146 13.39 4.28 6.87
CA LEU A 146 12.32 4.88 7.65
C LEU A 146 12.87 5.74 8.80
N PRO A 147 12.47 7.02 8.91
CA PRO A 147 13.04 7.95 9.87
C PRO A 147 12.77 7.49 11.30
N GLY A 148 13.84 7.36 12.09
CA GLY A 148 13.74 6.92 13.49
C GLY A 148 13.56 5.42 13.69
N MET A 149 13.54 4.64 12.60
CA MET A 149 13.52 3.18 12.66
C MET A 149 14.93 2.60 12.84
N LYS A 150 15.04 1.62 13.73
CA LYS A 150 16.17 0.71 13.85
C LYS A 150 15.65 -0.70 13.71
N ALA A 151 16.22 -1.47 12.79
CA ALA A 151 15.84 -2.86 12.56
C ALA A 151 17.10 -3.64 12.17
N GLU A 152 17.22 -4.87 12.68
CA GLU A 152 18.35 -5.75 12.41
C GLU A 152 17.97 -6.91 11.51
N LYS A 153 16.67 -7.28 11.47
CA LYS A 153 16.20 -8.49 10.80
C LYS A 153 15.07 -8.19 9.83
N ALA A 154 15.10 -8.87 8.69
CA ALA A 154 13.99 -8.99 7.76
C ALA A 154 13.81 -10.44 7.31
N ALA A 155 12.57 -10.83 7.04
CA ALA A 155 12.22 -12.08 6.38
C ALA A 155 11.72 -11.76 4.97
N VAL A 156 12.25 -12.44 3.96
CA VAL A 156 11.91 -12.21 2.55
C VAL A 156 11.46 -13.53 1.92
N TYR A 157 10.31 -13.49 1.27
CA TYR A 157 9.74 -14.60 0.51
C TYR A 157 9.65 -14.18 -0.96
N VAL A 158 10.34 -14.92 -1.82
CA VAL A 158 10.39 -14.63 -3.25
C VAL A 158 9.47 -15.61 -3.97
N ASP A 159 8.41 -15.11 -4.60
CA ASP A 159 7.50 -15.91 -5.40
C ASP A 159 8.09 -16.10 -6.82
N ASP A 160 8.63 -15.04 -7.42
CA ASP A 160 9.43 -15.10 -8.67
C ASP A 160 10.42 -13.93 -8.82
N SER A 161 11.05 -13.77 -9.99
CA SER A 161 12.06 -12.71 -10.22
C SER A 161 11.53 -11.27 -10.18
N ALA A 162 10.22 -11.09 -10.25
CA ALA A 162 9.51 -9.80 -10.22
C ALA A 162 8.60 -9.67 -8.99
N HIS A 163 8.16 -10.78 -8.38
CA HIS A 163 7.22 -10.79 -7.25
C HIS A 163 7.89 -11.31 -5.97
N PHE A 164 7.96 -10.46 -4.95
CA PHE A 164 8.45 -10.87 -3.64
C PHE A 164 7.81 -10.06 -2.51
N ARG A 165 7.81 -10.64 -1.31
CA ARG A 165 7.25 -10.05 -0.10
C ARG A 165 8.30 -10.06 0.99
N PHE A 166 8.30 -9.05 1.83
CA PHE A 166 9.21 -9.03 2.97
C PHE A 166 8.61 -8.32 4.17
N VAL A 167 9.05 -8.73 5.36
CA VAL A 167 8.65 -8.14 6.63
C VAL A 167 9.90 -7.66 7.35
N ILE A 168 9.90 -6.39 7.77
CA ILE A 168 10.93 -5.82 8.63
C ILE A 168 10.42 -5.81 10.06
N PHE A 169 11.23 -6.34 10.98
CA PHE A 169 10.93 -6.33 12.41
C PHE A 169 11.77 -5.24 13.09
N PRO A 170 11.19 -4.05 13.37
CA PRO A 170 11.90 -2.99 14.06
C PRO A 170 12.22 -3.41 15.51
N THR A 171 13.41 -3.01 15.97
CA THR A 171 13.82 -3.09 17.39
C THR A 171 13.51 -1.78 18.13
N SER A 172 13.40 -0.68 17.38
CA SER A 172 13.00 0.65 17.84
C SER A 172 12.43 1.39 16.65
N PHE A 173 11.36 2.15 16.84
CA PHE A 173 10.83 3.02 15.80
C PHE A 173 10.21 4.26 16.43
N VAL A 174 11.05 5.27 16.67
CA VAL A 174 10.61 6.52 17.32
C VAL A 174 10.38 7.59 16.26
N TYR A 175 9.15 8.07 16.15
CA TYR A 175 8.78 9.11 15.21
C TYR A 175 7.84 10.12 15.90
N LYS A 176 8.19 11.41 15.84
CA LYS A 176 7.48 12.49 16.56
C LYS A 176 7.20 12.14 18.03
N ASP A 177 8.24 11.71 18.74
CA ASP A 177 8.20 11.35 20.16
C ASP A 177 7.31 10.15 20.54
N ILE A 178 6.77 9.43 19.55
CA ILE A 178 6.01 8.19 19.76
C ILE A 178 6.83 6.99 19.30
N ASN A 179 6.91 5.95 20.14
CA ASN A 179 7.50 4.68 19.79
C ASN A 179 6.49 3.79 19.07
N LEU A 180 6.52 3.81 17.73
CA LEU A 180 5.63 3.02 16.88
C LEU A 180 5.86 1.51 16.99
N CYS A 181 7.02 1.09 17.50
CA CYS A 181 7.33 -0.33 17.67
C CYS A 181 6.34 -1.04 18.61
N GLU A 182 5.76 -0.33 19.57
CA GLU A 182 4.76 -0.87 20.51
C GLU A 182 3.44 -1.26 19.83
N TYR A 183 3.15 -0.67 18.67
CA TYR A 183 1.93 -0.91 17.91
C TYR A 183 2.12 -1.87 16.75
N LEU A 184 3.33 -2.38 16.49
CA LEU A 184 3.69 -3.17 15.30
C LEU A 184 4.04 -4.63 15.66
N PRO A 185 3.07 -5.45 16.16
CA PRO A 185 3.37 -6.81 16.61
C PRO A 185 3.85 -7.73 15.49
N SER A 186 3.43 -7.48 14.25
CA SER A 186 3.77 -8.27 13.07
C SER A 186 4.90 -7.66 12.23
N GLY A 187 5.52 -6.58 12.70
CA GLY A 187 6.47 -5.79 11.89
C GLY A 187 5.79 -5.00 10.78
N ILE A 188 6.59 -4.61 9.78
CA ILE A 188 6.17 -3.79 8.63
C ILE A 188 6.29 -4.65 7.38
N ALA A 189 5.15 -5.04 6.81
CA ALA A 189 5.11 -5.89 5.63
C ALA A 189 5.08 -5.06 4.33
N PHE A 190 5.88 -5.51 3.38
CA PHE A 190 6.03 -4.95 2.05
C PHE A 190 5.82 -6.04 1.00
N SER A 191 5.27 -5.64 -0.15
CA SER A 191 5.17 -6.48 -1.34
C SER A 191 5.72 -5.72 -2.53
N TYR A 192 6.45 -6.40 -3.40
CA TYR A 192 7.02 -5.83 -4.61
C TYR A 192 6.54 -6.62 -5.82
N ASP A 193 6.04 -5.91 -6.83
CA ASP A 193 5.65 -6.44 -8.14
C ASP A 193 6.21 -5.55 -9.28
N SER A 194 5.41 -4.61 -9.78
CA SER A 194 5.78 -3.43 -10.55
C SER A 194 6.18 -2.25 -9.65
N SER A 195 5.71 -2.22 -8.40
CA SER A 195 5.98 -1.16 -7.43
C SER A 195 6.13 -1.73 -6.02
N LEU A 196 6.80 -0.99 -5.14
CA LEU A 196 6.87 -1.36 -3.73
C LEU A 196 5.58 -0.89 -3.04
N THR A 197 4.84 -1.81 -2.46
CA THR A 197 3.63 -1.57 -1.68
C THR A 197 3.83 -2.01 -0.24
N TYR A 198 3.02 -1.50 0.67
CA TYR A 198 3.03 -1.88 2.07
C TYR A 198 1.61 -2.22 2.55
N ASP A 199 1.55 -3.06 3.57
CA ASP A 199 0.33 -3.50 4.23
C ASP A 199 0.63 -3.73 5.70
N VAL A 200 0.25 -2.77 6.54
CA VAL A 200 0.66 -2.73 7.94
C VAL A 200 -0.58 -2.68 8.81
N VAL A 201 -0.71 -3.67 9.70
CA VAL A 201 -1.74 -3.67 10.75
C VAL A 201 -1.08 -3.24 12.05
N LEU A 202 -1.60 -2.17 12.65
CA LEU A 202 -1.17 -1.72 13.96
C LEU A 202 -2.14 -2.26 15.02
N LYS A 203 -1.67 -2.44 16.25
CA LYS A 203 -2.51 -2.77 17.41
C LYS A 203 -2.50 -1.60 18.38
N VAL A 204 -3.60 -0.84 18.45
CA VAL A 204 -3.73 0.35 19.30
C VAL A 204 -4.89 0.12 20.28
N GLY A 205 -4.58 -0.30 21.51
CA GLY A 205 -5.62 -0.74 22.45
C GLY A 205 -6.42 -1.92 21.89
N ASP A 206 -7.75 -1.77 21.78
CA ASP A 206 -8.67 -2.77 21.26
C ASP A 206 -8.94 -2.65 19.74
N VAL A 207 -8.33 -1.68 19.07
CA VAL A 207 -8.51 -1.46 17.63
C VAL A 207 -7.28 -1.88 16.82
N MET A 208 -7.54 -2.30 15.58
CA MET A 208 -6.51 -2.78 14.64
C MET A 208 -6.55 -1.99 13.33
N PRO A 209 -6.13 -0.72 13.31
CA PRO A 209 -6.09 0.07 12.08
C PRO A 209 -5.12 -0.56 11.07
N ARG A 210 -5.47 -0.45 9.79
CA ARG A 210 -4.68 -0.99 8.68
C ARG A 210 -4.24 0.13 7.75
N VAL A 211 -2.94 0.20 7.48
CA VAL A 211 -2.33 1.18 6.59
C VAL A 211 -1.79 0.43 5.38
N THR A 212 -2.43 0.60 4.23
CA THR A 212 -2.06 -0.04 2.96
C THR A 212 -1.85 1.01 1.89
N GLY A 213 -0.85 0.81 1.02
CA GLY A 213 -0.64 1.71 -0.11
C GLY A 213 0.65 1.46 -0.86
N ILE A 214 0.94 2.36 -1.82
CA ILE A 214 2.20 2.37 -2.56
C ILE A 214 3.24 3.12 -1.74
N PHE A 215 4.45 2.57 -1.64
CA PHE A 215 5.58 3.20 -0.97
C PHE A 215 6.08 4.39 -1.79
N VAL A 216 5.65 5.60 -1.42
CA VAL A 216 6.05 6.85 -2.06
C VAL A 216 7.38 7.34 -1.51
N SER A 217 7.50 7.45 -0.19
CA SER A 217 8.73 7.86 0.50
C SER A 217 8.77 7.36 1.93
N GLU A 218 9.98 7.34 2.50
CA GLU A 218 10.24 6.94 3.88
C GLU A 218 9.46 7.83 4.86
N LYS A 219 9.43 9.15 4.64
CA LYS A 219 8.71 10.11 5.47
C LYS A 219 7.19 9.92 5.37
N ASN A 220 6.67 9.66 4.16
CA ASN A 220 5.23 9.47 3.96
C ASN A 220 4.71 8.24 4.71
N LEU A 221 5.39 7.09 4.61
CA LEU A 221 5.00 5.90 5.35
C LEU A 221 5.09 6.12 6.87
N ALA A 222 6.18 6.71 7.38
CA ALA A 222 6.30 7.01 8.80
C ALA A 222 5.18 7.93 9.32
N GLU A 223 4.81 8.94 8.53
CA GLU A 223 3.69 9.84 8.84
C GLU A 223 2.34 9.11 8.90
N LEU A 224 2.07 8.21 7.96
CA LEU A 224 0.84 7.41 7.94
C LEU A 224 0.76 6.45 9.13
N LEU A 225 1.86 5.76 9.46
CA LEU A 225 1.91 4.89 10.63
C LEU A 225 1.72 5.68 11.94
N TYR A 226 2.33 6.86 12.04
CA TYR A 226 2.11 7.77 13.16
C TYR A 226 0.64 8.18 13.28
N ASN A 227 0.03 8.62 12.18
CA ASN A 227 -1.37 9.03 12.17
C ASN A 227 -2.31 7.88 12.55
N ALA A 228 -2.03 6.66 12.08
CA ALA A 228 -2.78 5.47 12.47
C ALA A 228 -2.62 5.09 13.95
N ALA A 229 -1.47 5.41 14.55
CA ALA A 229 -1.24 5.19 15.99
C ALA A 229 -1.98 6.22 16.87
N VAL A 230 -2.02 7.49 16.46
CA VAL A 230 -2.65 8.57 17.25
C VAL A 230 -4.14 8.75 17.01
N ALA A 231 -4.62 8.40 15.81
CA ALA A 231 -6.01 8.50 15.37
C ALA A 231 -6.45 7.21 14.65
N PRO A 232 -6.49 6.07 15.38
CA PRO A 232 -6.73 4.76 14.76
C PRO A 232 -8.13 4.63 14.15
N ASP A 233 -9.10 5.44 14.61
CA ASP A 233 -10.46 5.50 14.09
C ASP A 233 -10.54 5.90 12.61
N ILE A 234 -9.61 6.75 12.15
CA ILE A 234 -9.53 7.17 10.73
C ILE A 234 -9.03 6.02 9.84
N TYR A 235 -8.25 5.10 10.40
CA TYR A 235 -7.57 4.00 9.69
C TYR A 235 -8.21 2.64 9.94
N MET A 236 -9.30 2.61 10.69
CA MET A 236 -10.18 1.45 10.67
C MET A 236 -10.85 1.43 9.30
N TYR A 237 -10.71 0.31 8.59
CA TYR A 237 -11.51 0.04 7.39
C TYR A 237 -12.99 0.18 7.79
N ASP A 238 -13.58 1.33 7.53
CA ASP A 238 -15.02 1.42 7.46
C ASP A 238 -15.36 0.94 6.06
N ASP A 239 -15.65 -0.35 5.91
CA ASP A 239 -16.27 -0.90 4.69
C ASP A 239 -17.56 -0.13 4.36
N ASN A 240 -18.15 0.57 5.34
CA ASN A 240 -19.23 1.50 5.12
C ASN A 240 -18.79 2.93 4.78
N LEU A 241 -17.52 3.33 4.75
CA LEU A 241 -17.15 4.71 4.39
C LEU A 241 -17.60 5.00 2.96
N THR A 242 -17.27 4.11 2.02
CA THR A 242 -17.76 4.21 0.63
C THR A 242 -19.28 4.22 0.62
N ALA A 243 -19.94 3.30 1.34
CA ALA A 243 -21.40 3.26 1.42
C ALA A 243 -22.02 4.48 2.15
N ARG A 244 -21.30 5.15 3.06
CA ARG A 244 -21.72 6.35 3.81
C ARG A 244 -21.53 7.59 2.96
N VAL A 245 -20.43 7.67 2.21
CA VAL A 245 -20.16 8.70 1.20
C VAL A 245 -21.20 8.59 0.09
N GLU A 246 -21.48 7.40 -0.44
CA GLU A 246 -22.56 7.19 -1.41
C GLU A 246 -23.94 7.57 -0.84
N ARG A 247 -24.24 7.21 0.42
CA ARG A 247 -25.48 7.63 1.08
C ARG A 247 -25.54 9.16 1.26
N LEU A 248 -24.42 9.80 1.57
CA LEU A 248 -24.33 11.25 1.71
C LEU A 248 -24.49 11.95 0.35
N GLU A 249 -23.84 11.46 -0.70
CA GLU A 249 -24.03 11.93 -2.08
C GLU A 249 -25.51 11.85 -2.45
N LYS A 250 -26.17 10.70 -2.25
CA LYS A 250 -27.60 10.52 -2.54
C LYS A 250 -28.47 11.46 -1.69
N ALA A 251 -28.16 11.64 -0.41
CA ALA A 251 -28.90 12.55 0.46
C ALA A 251 -28.77 14.02 0.03
N LEU A 252 -27.57 14.45 -0.35
CA LEU A 252 -27.31 15.80 -0.85
C LEU A 252 -27.99 16.04 -2.19
N LEU A 253 -27.92 15.09 -3.12
CA LEU A 253 -28.64 15.15 -4.40
C LEU A 253 -30.16 15.26 -4.19
N SER A 254 -30.71 14.48 -3.25
CA SER A 254 -32.14 14.50 -2.93
C SER A 254 -32.58 15.81 -2.24
N LEU A 255 -31.73 16.37 -1.37
CA LEU A 255 -31.99 17.65 -0.73
C LEU A 255 -31.90 18.82 -1.72
N ALA A 256 -30.91 18.80 -2.60
CA ALA A 256 -30.70 19.85 -3.59
C ALA A 256 -31.72 19.80 -4.74
N SER A 257 -32.28 18.62 -5.06
CA SER A 257 -33.37 18.47 -6.04
C SER A 257 -34.72 18.99 -5.53
N LYS A 258 -34.80 19.45 -4.27
CA LYS A 258 -36.03 19.96 -3.67
C LYS A 258 -36.33 21.39 -4.13
N SER A 259 -37.31 21.56 -5.01
CA SER A 259 -38.02 22.84 -5.14
C SER A 259 -38.77 23.14 -3.84
N MET A 260 -38.89 24.41 -3.43
CA MET A 260 -39.44 24.89 -2.14
C MET A 260 -40.76 24.23 -1.69
N TYR A 261 -41.52 23.64 -2.61
CA TYR A 261 -42.82 23.01 -2.36
C TYR A 261 -42.93 21.53 -2.78
N SER A 262 -41.87 20.93 -3.34
CA SER A 262 -41.88 19.52 -3.75
C SER A 262 -41.24 18.61 -2.71
N LYS A 263 -41.63 17.32 -2.71
CA LYS A 263 -40.89 16.32 -1.94
C LYS A 263 -39.51 16.11 -2.60
N PRO A 264 -38.46 15.82 -1.80
CA PRO A 264 -37.20 15.32 -2.34
C PRO A 264 -37.48 14.16 -3.30
N TYR A 265 -36.82 14.16 -4.46
CA TYR A 265 -36.89 13.05 -5.40
C TYR A 265 -35.47 12.57 -5.74
N GLU A 266 -35.37 11.30 -6.10
CA GLU A 266 -34.11 10.69 -6.50
C GLU A 266 -33.82 11.02 -7.97
N ILE A 267 -32.63 11.55 -8.23
CA ILE A 267 -32.15 11.78 -9.59
C ILE A 267 -31.83 10.42 -10.22
N ASP A 268 -32.21 10.22 -11.48
CA ASP A 268 -31.99 8.97 -12.21
C ASP A 268 -30.50 8.54 -12.13
N PRO A 269 -30.18 7.38 -11.55
CA PRO A 269 -28.80 6.90 -11.44
C PRO A 269 -28.09 6.78 -12.80
N GLY A 270 -28.83 6.45 -13.87
CA GLY A 270 -28.28 6.39 -15.22
C GLY A 270 -27.76 7.75 -15.70
N LEU A 271 -28.52 8.81 -15.45
CA LEU A 271 -28.12 10.18 -15.75
C LEU A 271 -26.84 10.58 -14.99
N ILE A 272 -26.74 10.24 -13.69
CA ILE A 272 -25.56 10.52 -12.86
C ILE A 272 -24.31 9.84 -13.46
N GLN A 273 -24.40 8.56 -13.80
CA GLN A 273 -23.28 7.81 -14.37
C GLN A 273 -22.83 8.39 -15.72
N ILE A 274 -23.78 8.79 -16.57
CA ILE A 274 -23.47 9.41 -17.86
C ILE A 274 -22.71 10.72 -17.67
N VAL A 275 -23.18 11.59 -16.77
CA VAL A 275 -22.51 12.88 -16.52
C VAL A 275 -21.13 12.67 -15.89
N LYS A 276 -20.98 11.77 -14.90
CA LYS A 276 -19.67 11.40 -14.32
C LYS A 276 -18.71 10.89 -15.41
N LYS A 277 -19.20 10.05 -16.33
CA LYS A 277 -18.40 9.53 -17.45
C LYS A 277 -17.95 10.65 -18.39
N LEU A 278 -18.87 11.50 -18.87
CA LEU A 278 -18.52 12.62 -19.75
C LEU A 278 -17.50 13.57 -19.11
N TYR A 279 -17.64 13.83 -17.81
CA TYR A 279 -16.69 14.63 -17.07
C TYR A 279 -15.31 13.95 -16.98
N SER A 280 -15.26 12.64 -16.73
CA SER A 280 -13.99 11.90 -16.69
C SER A 280 -13.26 11.85 -18.04
N GLU A 281 -14.00 11.94 -19.15
CA GLU A 281 -13.44 12.01 -20.51
C GLU A 281 -12.99 13.43 -20.86
N ASN A 282 -13.62 14.46 -20.28
CA ASN A 282 -13.27 15.86 -20.45
C ASN A 282 -13.59 16.67 -19.18
N ASN A 283 -12.57 16.91 -18.34
CA ASN A 283 -12.72 17.64 -17.06
C ASN A 283 -13.16 19.11 -17.22
N ASN A 284 -13.17 19.66 -18.45
CA ASN A 284 -13.60 21.02 -18.75
C ASN A 284 -14.99 21.07 -19.43
N ILE A 285 -15.71 19.94 -19.48
CA ILE A 285 -17.03 19.90 -20.12
C ILE A 285 -18.03 20.80 -19.39
N THR A 286 -18.64 21.72 -20.12
CA THR A 286 -19.62 22.67 -19.59
C THR A 286 -21.01 22.04 -19.48
N LYS A 287 -21.89 22.63 -18.65
CA LYS A 287 -23.29 22.20 -18.56
C LYS A 287 -23.99 22.18 -19.92
N LYS A 288 -23.71 23.18 -20.75
CA LYS A 288 -24.32 23.33 -22.09
C LYS A 288 -23.93 22.18 -23.01
N GLU A 289 -22.68 21.74 -22.96
CA GLU A 289 -22.18 20.63 -23.77
C GLU A 289 -22.78 19.30 -23.33
N VAL A 290 -22.85 19.04 -22.02
CA VAL A 290 -23.55 17.86 -21.48
C VAL A 290 -25.01 17.83 -21.93
N ILE A 291 -25.71 18.96 -21.83
CA ILE A 291 -27.12 19.10 -22.26
C ILE A 291 -27.27 18.85 -23.77
N ALA A 292 -26.36 19.36 -24.59
CA ALA A 292 -26.36 19.15 -26.03
C ALA A 292 -26.14 17.68 -26.38
N TRP A 293 -25.20 17.02 -25.69
CA TRP A 293 -24.91 15.60 -25.85
C TRP A 293 -26.11 14.73 -25.44
N LEU A 294 -26.73 15.00 -24.28
CA LEU A 294 -27.92 14.26 -23.82
C LEU A 294 -29.10 14.40 -24.78
N LYS A 295 -29.30 15.59 -25.37
CA LYS A 295 -30.30 15.83 -26.43
C LYS A 295 -30.02 14.98 -27.67
N GLN A 296 -28.77 14.92 -28.12
CA GLN A 296 -28.36 14.13 -29.29
C GLN A 296 -28.64 12.64 -29.07
N GLN A 297 -28.40 12.13 -27.87
CA GLN A 297 -28.63 10.74 -27.49
C GLN A 297 -30.10 10.44 -27.13
N LYS A 298 -30.99 11.45 -27.17
CA LYS A 298 -32.41 11.34 -26.78
C LYS A 298 -32.62 10.82 -25.35
N ILE A 299 -31.68 11.11 -24.46
CA ILE A 299 -31.77 10.77 -23.03
C ILE A 299 -32.63 11.84 -22.35
N LYS A 300 -33.60 11.41 -21.52
CA LYS A 300 -34.45 12.33 -20.76
C LYS A 300 -33.65 12.91 -19.58
N TYR A 301 -33.77 14.20 -19.35
CA TYR A 301 -33.18 14.90 -18.21
C TYR A 301 -34.06 16.10 -17.83
N SER A 302 -33.91 16.60 -16.61
CA SER A 302 -34.36 17.93 -16.23
C SER A 302 -33.15 18.86 -16.06
N GLN A 303 -33.34 20.16 -16.31
CA GLN A 303 -32.28 21.16 -16.13
C GLN A 303 -31.78 21.17 -14.67
N SER A 304 -32.71 21.05 -13.72
CA SER A 304 -32.42 21.00 -12.28
C SER A 304 -31.56 19.81 -11.90
N ASP A 305 -31.75 18.64 -12.53
CA ASP A 305 -30.92 17.46 -12.24
C ASP A 305 -29.48 17.69 -12.68
N ILE A 306 -29.27 18.26 -13.88
CA ILE A 306 -27.94 18.57 -14.39
C ILE A 306 -27.24 19.60 -13.52
N ASP A 307 -27.94 20.68 -13.14
CA ASP A 307 -27.40 21.70 -12.24
C ASP A 307 -27.00 21.10 -10.89
N THR A 308 -27.84 20.22 -10.34
CA THR A 308 -27.58 19.54 -9.06
C THR A 308 -26.37 18.60 -9.16
N ILE A 309 -26.25 17.83 -10.24
CA ILE A 309 -25.10 16.94 -10.45
C ILE A 309 -23.80 17.75 -10.53
N PHE A 310 -23.78 18.85 -11.29
CA PHE A 310 -22.59 19.69 -11.43
C PHE A 310 -22.16 20.31 -10.09
N VAL A 311 -23.12 20.81 -9.30
CA VAL A 311 -22.81 21.42 -8.00
C VAL A 311 -22.39 20.38 -6.96
N VAL A 312 -23.17 19.32 -6.79
CA VAL A 312 -23.00 18.36 -5.68
C VAL A 312 -21.89 17.35 -5.95
N LEU A 313 -21.77 16.85 -7.19
CA LEU A 313 -20.82 15.77 -7.51
C LEU A 313 -19.54 16.29 -8.15
N LEU A 314 -19.61 17.37 -8.92
CA LEU A 314 -18.44 17.92 -9.62
C LEU A 314 -17.86 19.17 -8.94
N GLY A 315 -18.59 19.78 -8.00
CA GLY A 315 -18.16 21.00 -7.30
C GLY A 315 -18.12 22.24 -8.20
N ILE A 316 -18.85 22.24 -9.32
CA ILE A 316 -18.82 23.29 -10.34
C ILE A 316 -20.04 24.22 -10.17
N TYR A 317 -19.76 25.50 -9.96
CA TYR A 317 -20.76 26.56 -9.79
C TYR A 317 -20.73 27.49 -11.01
N GLU A 318 -21.46 27.14 -12.07
CA GLU A 318 -21.68 27.97 -13.27
C GLU A 318 -23.07 28.60 -13.30
#